data_AF-R7TCH3-F1
#
_entry.id   AF-R7TCH3-F1
#
_cell.length_a   1.000
_cell.length_b   1.000
_cell.length_c   1.000
_cell.angle_alpha   90.00
_cell.angle_beta   90.00
_cell.angle_gamma   90.00
#
_symmetry.space_group_name_H-M   'P 1'
#
loop_
_entity.id
_entity.type
_entity.pdbx_description
1 polymer ?
#
loop_
_entity_poly.entity_id
_entity_poly.type
_entity_poly.pdbx_seq_one_letter_code
_entity_poly.pdbx_strand_id
1 'polypeptide(L)'
;KVEELVFNNHLLKDLATLSPHFQTYDLEAFHSLQNQVGIYNQSNYCSRVLFAVMHFNENANRQVKITLDGTERYSIHYMKYMKGDSIVRKVKTAPMHGKLPFVL
;
A
#
# COMPACT_ATOMS: atom_id res chain seq x y z
N LYS A 1 1.53 37.34 17.23
CA LYS A 1 0.44 36.51 17.79
C LYS A 1 0.06 35.32 16.90
N VAL A 2 -0.30 35.50 15.62
CA VAL A 2 -0.61 34.36 14.72
C VAL A 2 0.65 33.56 14.35
N GLU A 3 1.74 34.24 14.02
CA GLU A 3 3.01 33.60 13.67
C GLU A 3 3.55 32.73 14.82
N GLU A 4 3.45 33.22 16.05
CA GLU A 4 3.84 32.50 17.27
C GLU A 4 3.01 31.22 17.51
N LEU A 5 1.75 31.23 17.06
CA LEU A 5 0.86 30.07 17.12
C LEU A 5 1.20 29.05 16.02
N VAL A 6 1.52 29.54 14.81
CA VAL A 6 1.87 28.73 13.63
C VAL A 6 3.25 28.08 13.78
N PHE A 7 4.21 28.76 14.41
CA PHE A 7 5.56 28.25 14.65
C PHE A 7 5.76 27.66 16.04
N ASN A 8 4.67 27.31 16.73
CA ASN A 8 4.75 26.62 18.00
C ASN A 8 5.45 25.25 17.81
N ASN A 9 6.52 25.01 18.57
CA ASN A 9 7.29 23.76 18.52
C ASN A 9 6.45 22.50 18.72
N HIS A 10 5.38 22.57 19.51
CA HIS A 10 4.45 21.45 19.69
C HIS A 10 3.66 21.18 18.40
N LEU A 11 3.13 22.24 17.78
CA LEU A 11 2.40 22.14 16.53
C LEU A 11 3.28 21.64 15.38
N LEU A 12 4.55 22.08 15.32
CA LEU A 12 5.51 21.60 14.34
C LEU A 12 5.89 20.13 14.55
N LYS A 13 6.01 19.66 15.80
CA LYS A 13 6.21 18.24 16.12
C LYS A 13 5.00 17.40 15.72
N ASP A 14 3.80 17.87 16.05
CA ASP A 14 2.57 17.19 15.68
C ASP A 14 2.43 17.16 14.15
N LEU A 15 2.77 18.23 13.45
CA LEU A 15 2.84 18.26 11.97
C LEU A 15 3.86 17.28 11.40
N ALA A 16 5.01 17.10 12.03
CA ALA A 16 6.00 16.11 11.62
C ALA A 16 5.53 14.67 11.88
N THR A 17 4.62 14.49 12.83
CA THR A 17 4.03 13.19 13.19
C THR A 17 2.74 12.91 12.41
N LEU A 18 2.12 13.96 11.84
CA LEU A 18 1.04 13.82 10.88
C LEU A 18 1.60 13.09 9.66
N SER A 19 1.19 11.83 9.54
CA SER A 19 1.35 11.06 8.31
C SER A 19 0.92 11.96 7.15
N PRO A 20 1.79 12.18 6.13
CA PRO A 20 1.40 12.92 4.95
C PRO A 20 0.08 12.34 4.49
N HIS A 21 -0.88 13.21 4.14
CA HIS A 21 -2.23 12.84 3.71
C HIS A 21 -2.28 11.76 2.60
N PHE A 22 -1.13 11.40 2.02
CA PHE A 22 -0.91 10.42 0.96
C PHE A 22 -0.27 9.09 1.43
N GLN A 23 0.05 8.92 2.72
CA GLN A 23 0.75 7.72 3.24
C GLN A 23 -0.20 6.72 3.94
N THR A 24 -1.50 6.75 3.66
CA THR A 24 -2.42 5.69 4.13
C THR A 24 -2.63 4.58 3.10
N TYR A 25 -2.17 4.76 1.85
CA TYR A 25 -2.43 3.80 0.76
C TYR A 25 -2.00 2.36 1.13
N ASP A 26 -0.77 2.20 1.62
CA ASP A 26 -0.21 0.90 1.97
C ASP A 26 -0.92 0.29 3.19
N LEU A 27 -1.30 1.13 4.15
CA LEU A 27 -2.06 0.72 5.34
C LEU A 27 -3.47 0.25 4.96
N GLU A 28 -4.17 1.02 4.13
CA GLU A 28 -5.50 0.69 3.61
C GLU A 28 -5.48 -0.57 2.74
N ALA A 29 -4.43 -0.74 1.93
CA ALA A 29 -4.23 -1.95 1.14
C ALA A 29 -4.00 -3.18 2.04
N PHE A 30 -3.20 -3.04 3.11
CA PHE A 30 -2.98 -4.11 4.08
C PHE A 30 -4.26 -4.45 4.85
N HIS A 31 -5.01 -3.46 5.32
CA HIS A 31 -6.29 -3.68 5.99
C HIS A 31 -7.32 -4.34 5.07
N SER A 32 -7.37 -3.95 3.79
CA SER A 32 -8.23 -4.60 2.80
C SER A 32 -7.87 -6.07 2.61
N LEU A 33 -6.56 -6.40 2.60
CA LEU A 33 -6.08 -7.77 2.53
C LEU A 33 -6.47 -8.56 3.78
N GLN A 34 -6.33 -7.96 4.97
CA GLN A 34 -6.75 -8.57 6.24
C GLN A 34 -8.24 -8.95 6.24
N ASN A 35 -9.08 -8.10 5.66
CA ASN A 35 -10.51 -8.36 5.51
C ASN A 35 -10.76 -9.53 4.55
N GLN A 36 -10.07 -9.55 3.41
CA GLN A 36 -10.19 -10.63 2.41
C GLN A 36 -9.77 -11.99 2.95
N VAL A 37 -8.71 -12.05 3.76
CA VAL A 37 -8.25 -13.31 4.37
C VAL A 37 -9.09 -13.72 5.59
N GLY A 38 -10.08 -12.90 5.99
CA GLY A 38 -11.05 -13.26 7.02
C GLY A 38 -10.43 -13.37 8.42
N ILE A 39 -9.52 -12.46 8.78
CA ILE A 39 -8.84 -12.44 10.09
C ILE A 39 -9.81 -12.30 11.26
N TYR A 40 -11.04 -11.83 11.04
CA TYR A 40 -12.09 -11.74 12.07
C TYR A 40 -12.55 -13.10 12.63
N ASN A 41 -12.22 -14.22 11.97
CA ASN A 41 -12.51 -15.57 12.46
C ASN A 41 -11.39 -16.08 13.38
N GLN A 42 -11.70 -16.23 14.66
CA GLN A 42 -10.73 -16.48 15.73
C GLN A 42 -9.97 -17.81 15.61
N SER A 43 -10.57 -18.84 14.99
CA SER A 43 -9.96 -20.19 14.96
C SER A 43 -8.68 -20.31 14.13
N ASN A 44 -8.29 -19.28 13.38
CA ASN A 44 -7.09 -19.30 12.54
C ASN A 44 -6.47 -17.89 12.41
N TYR A 45 -6.63 -17.05 13.44
CA TYR A 45 -6.18 -15.65 13.40
C TYR A 45 -4.68 -15.54 13.09
N CYS A 46 -3.83 -16.28 13.83
CA CYS A 46 -2.38 -16.17 13.71
C CYS A 46 -1.87 -16.58 12.32
N SER A 47 -2.39 -17.68 11.76
CA SER A 47 -1.98 -18.15 10.42
C SER A 47 -2.44 -17.19 9.33
N ARG A 48 -3.63 -16.60 9.45
CA ARG A 48 -4.17 -15.62 8.50
C ARG A 48 -3.44 -14.28 8.56
N VAL A 49 -3.07 -13.80 9.74
CA VAL A 49 -2.22 -12.62 9.91
C VAL A 49 -0.86 -12.86 9.28
N LEU A 50 -0.21 -13.99 9.57
CA LEU A 50 1.09 -14.32 9.00
C LEU A 50 1.03 -14.40 7.47
N PHE A 51 0.01 -15.05 6.93
CA PHE A 51 -0.22 -15.10 5.49
C PHE A 51 -0.41 -13.71 4.87
N ALA A 52 -1.22 -12.85 5.51
CA ALA A 52 -1.42 -11.48 5.04
C ALA A 52 -0.13 -10.66 5.06
N VAL A 53 0.70 -10.80 6.10
CA VAL A 53 2.01 -10.12 6.20
C VAL A 53 2.96 -10.61 5.12
N MET A 54 3.10 -11.92 4.94
CA MET A 54 3.96 -12.49 3.88
C MET A 54 3.49 -12.03 2.50
N HIS A 55 2.19 -12.12 2.23
CA HIS A 55 1.63 -11.69 0.95
C HIS A 55 1.87 -10.19 0.72
N PHE A 56 1.67 -9.35 1.73
CA PHE A 56 1.87 -7.91 1.61
C PHE A 56 3.35 -7.57 1.38
N ASN A 57 4.27 -8.14 2.16
CA ASN A 57 5.71 -7.88 2.02
C ASN A 57 6.23 -8.28 0.64
N GLU A 58 5.81 -9.44 0.13
CA GLU A 58 6.18 -9.94 -1.20
C GLU A 58 5.62 -9.04 -2.32
N ASN A 59 4.37 -8.57 -2.17
CA ASN A 59 3.65 -7.90 -3.25
C ASN A 59 3.73 -6.36 -3.24
N ALA A 60 4.07 -5.75 -2.11
CA ALA A 60 4.16 -4.30 -1.93
C ALA A 60 5.33 -3.73 -2.75
N ASN A 61 6.50 -4.35 -2.68
CA ASN A 61 7.73 -3.90 -3.34
C ASN A 61 7.95 -4.49 -4.75
N ARG A 62 6.91 -5.03 -5.40
CA ARG A 62 7.05 -5.56 -6.75
C ARG A 62 7.52 -4.48 -7.73
N GLN A 63 8.54 -4.84 -8.49
CA GLN A 63 9.13 -3.98 -9.53
C GLN A 63 8.09 -3.64 -10.60
N VAL A 64 8.31 -2.52 -11.28
CA VAL A 64 7.50 -2.10 -12.43
C VAL A 64 7.77 -3.05 -13.59
N LYS A 65 6.73 -3.40 -14.34
CA LYS A 65 6.86 -4.21 -15.54
C LYS A 65 7.53 -3.37 -16.62
N ILE A 66 8.65 -3.87 -17.13
CA ILE A 66 9.43 -3.26 -18.20
C ILE A 66 9.03 -3.90 -19.53
N THR A 67 8.89 -3.10 -20.58
CA THR A 67 8.61 -3.54 -21.95
C THR A 67 9.90 -4.09 -22.59
N LEU A 68 9.80 -4.81 -23.71
CA LEU A 68 10.97 -5.29 -24.46
C LEU A 68 11.94 -4.16 -24.83
N ASP A 69 11.42 -2.96 -25.07
CA ASP A 69 12.19 -1.75 -25.39
C ASP A 69 12.78 -1.04 -24.16
N GLY A 70 12.69 -1.64 -22.96
CA GLY A 70 13.25 -1.07 -21.73
C GLY A 70 12.39 0.01 -21.05
N THR A 71 11.18 0.28 -21.56
CA THR A 71 10.29 1.32 -21.02
C THR A 71 9.34 0.79 -19.94
N GLU A 72 9.18 1.56 -18.86
CA GLU A 72 8.23 1.25 -17.78
C GLU A 72 6.78 1.26 -18.29
N ARG A 73 5.99 0.25 -17.91
CA ARG A 73 4.59 0.15 -18.33
C ARG A 73 3.64 0.82 -17.33
N TYR A 74 2.74 1.64 -17.86
CA TYR A 74 1.70 2.35 -17.11
C TYR A 74 0.30 1.94 -17.55
N SER A 75 -0.68 2.03 -16.65
CA SER A 75 -2.09 1.75 -16.88
C SER A 75 -2.94 2.89 -16.34
N ILE A 76 -3.97 3.27 -17.10
CA ILE A 76 -4.93 4.29 -16.71
C ILE A 76 -6.09 3.61 -15.96
N HIS A 77 -6.37 4.05 -14.74
CA HIS A 77 -7.48 3.57 -13.93
C HIS A 77 -8.52 4.67 -13.75
N TYR A 78 -9.77 4.33 -14.07
CA TYR A 78 -10.93 5.18 -13.82
C TYR A 78 -11.59 4.74 -12.52
N MET A 79 -11.49 5.58 -11.49
CA MET A 79 -12.08 5.26 -10.18
C MET A 79 -13.54 5.71 -10.15
N LYS A 80 -14.43 4.81 -9.69
CA LYS A 80 -15.88 5.07 -9.67
C LYS A 80 -16.27 6.36 -8.93
N TYR A 81 -15.53 6.74 -7.88
CA TYR A 81 -15.82 7.92 -7.07
C TYR A 81 -15.27 9.23 -7.64
N MET A 82 -14.35 9.16 -8.61
CA MET A 82 -13.70 10.32 -9.22
C MET A 82 -14.47 10.90 -10.41
N LYS A 83 -15.73 10.49 -10.63
CA LYS A 83 -16.67 11.05 -11.62
C LYS A 83 -16.09 11.26 -13.03
N GLY A 84 -15.16 10.41 -13.46
CA GLY A 84 -14.53 10.48 -14.79
C GLY A 84 -13.04 10.80 -14.78
N ASP A 85 -12.49 11.29 -13.67
CA ASP A 85 -11.05 11.51 -13.58
C ASP A 85 -10.29 10.17 -13.53
N SER A 86 -9.13 10.19 -14.18
CA SER A 86 -8.29 9.01 -14.36
C SER A 86 -6.98 9.18 -13.62
N ILE A 87 -6.50 8.10 -13.02
CA ILE A 87 -5.18 8.05 -12.40
C ILE A 87 -4.27 7.12 -13.19
N VAL A 88 -3.04 7.56 -13.41
CA VAL A 88 -1.99 6.73 -14.03
C VAL A 88 -1.33 5.90 -12.94
N ARG A 89 -1.38 4.57 -13.06
CA ARG A 89 -0.69 3.64 -12.15
C ARG A 89 0.41 2.89 -12.87
N LYS A 90 1.52 2.66 -12.19
CA LYS A 90 2.59 1.76 -12.63
C LYS A 90 2.08 0.32 -12.66
N VAL A 91 2.24 -0.36 -13.80
CA VAL A 91 1.92 -1.78 -13.90
C VAL A 91 3.07 -2.55 -13.26
N LYS A 92 2.81 -3.23 -12.15
CA LYS A 92 3.83 -4.06 -11.48
C LYS A 92 4.02 -5.40 -12.21
N THR A 93 5.17 -6.03 -12.02
CA THR A 93 5.45 -7.40 -12.48
C THR A 93 4.40 -8.39 -11.96
N ALA A 94 4.24 -9.53 -12.65
CA ALA A 94 3.24 -10.51 -12.27
C ALA A 94 3.45 -10.94 -10.80
N PRO A 95 2.39 -11.01 -9.98
CA PRO A 95 2.48 -11.58 -8.64
C PRO A 95 3.04 -13.01 -8.72
N MET A 96 4.02 -13.30 -7.88
CA MET A 96 4.67 -14.61 -7.83
C MET A 96 3.79 -15.58 -7.04
N HIS A 97 2.68 -16.01 -7.63
CA HIS A 97 1.85 -17.06 -7.04
C HIS A 97 2.60 -18.40 -7.18
N GLY A 98 3.29 -18.83 -6.13
CA GLY A 98 3.72 -20.24 -6.01
C GLY A 98 5.21 -20.55 -5.93
N LYS A 99 6.09 -19.58 -5.67
CA LYS A 99 7.47 -19.88 -5.26
C LYS A 99 7.84 -19.04 -4.05
N LEU A 100 7.33 -19.45 -2.88
CA LEU A 100 7.99 -19.11 -1.64
C LEU A 100 9.34 -19.85 -1.69
N PRO A 101 10.50 -19.17 -1.72
CA PRO A 101 11.77 -19.84 -1.50
C PRO A 101 11.82 -20.23 -0.02
N PHE A 102 11.10 -21.28 0.35
CA PHE A 102 11.37 -22.00 1.58
C PHE A 102 12.68 -22.77 1.34
N VAL A 103 13.80 -22.10 1.58
CA VAL A 103 15.02 -22.80 1.96
C VAL A 103 14.85 -23.09 3.46
N LEU A 104 14.50 -24.33 3.75
CA LEU A 104 14.67 -24.95 5.08
C LEU A 104 16.16 -25.24 5.31
#